data_AF-A0A0W0RKA3-F1
#
_entry.id   AF-A0A0W0RKA3-F1
#
_cell.length_a   1.000
_cell.length_b   1.000
_cell.length_c   1.000
_cell.angle_alpha   90.00
_cell.angle_beta   90.00
_cell.angle_gamma   90.00
#
_symmetry.space_group_name_H-M   'P 1'
#
loop_
_entity.id
_entity.type
_entity.pdbx_description
1 polymer ?
#
loop_
_entity_poly.entity_id
_entity_poly.type
_entity_poly.pdbx_seq_one_letter_code
_entity_poly.pdbx_strand_id
1 'polypeptide(L)'
;MRFFIKISMTILLSVLFQEAAVQAAPLTFREALDIACRNNPELQAEMDKAQAMRGAFIQSGLYPNPQLTLTAENFGGSGSYSSYEAAETTASITQP
;
A
#
# COMPACT_ATOMS: atom_id res chain seq x y z
N MET A 1 50.68 -12.60 40.88
CA MET A 1 50.31 -11.75 39.71
C MET A 1 49.20 -12.32 38.83
N ARG A 2 49.25 -13.57 38.36
CA ARG A 2 48.26 -14.13 37.41
C ARG A 2 46.81 -14.14 37.91
N PHE A 3 46.61 -14.29 39.23
CA PHE A 3 45.28 -14.29 39.85
C PHE A 3 44.65 -12.88 39.88
N PHE A 4 45.43 -11.86 40.23
CA PHE A 4 45.00 -10.45 40.21
C PHE A 4 44.64 -9.96 38.80
N ILE A 5 45.39 -10.40 37.79
CA ILE A 5 45.11 -10.06 36.38
C ILE A 5 43.77 -10.67 35.93
N LYS A 6 43.46 -11.92 36.33
CA LYS A 6 42.18 -12.55 36.01
C LYS A 6 40.99 -11.85 36.68
N ILE A 7 41.12 -11.48 37.96
CA ILE A 7 40.06 -10.75 38.68
C ILE A 7 39.83 -9.38 38.03
N SER A 8 40.90 -8.66 37.70
CA SER A 8 40.80 -7.37 37.01
C SER A 8 40.15 -7.51 35.62
N MET A 9 40.48 -8.57 34.88
CA MET A 9 39.87 -8.87 33.58
C MET A 9 38.37 -9.21 33.70
N THR A 10 37.97 -9.98 34.70
CA THR A 10 36.54 -10.31 34.92
C THR A 10 35.73 -9.09 35.36
N ILE A 11 36.32 -8.21 36.16
CA ILE A 11 35.69 -6.94 36.55
C ILE A 11 35.57 -6.02 35.33
N LEU A 12 36.63 -5.91 34.51
CA LEU A 12 36.59 -5.13 33.27
C LEU A 12 35.54 -5.67 32.29
N LEU A 13 35.45 -7.00 32.16
CA LEU A 13 34.46 -7.64 31.28
C LEU A 13 33.03 -7.43 31.77
N SER A 14 32.77 -7.47 33.08
CA SER A 14 31.42 -7.24 33.62
C SER A 14 30.95 -5.78 33.48
N VAL A 15 31.86 -4.80 33.58
CA VAL A 15 31.54 -3.38 33.32
C VAL A 15 31.17 -3.14 31.85
N LEU A 16 31.76 -3.89 30.91
CA LEU A 16 31.41 -3.80 29.48
C LEU A 16 30.03 -4.37 29.14
N PHE A 17 29.44 -5.19 30.03
CA PHE A 17 28.10 -5.79 29.87
C PHE A 17 27.04 -5.12 30.74
N GLN A 18 27.26 -3.88 31.16
CA GLN A 18 26.27 -3.13 31.92
C GLN A 18 25.23 -2.52 30.97
N GLU A 19 24.18 -3.28 30.63
CA GLU A 19 23.01 -2.70 29.97
C GLU A 19 22.24 -1.83 30.97
N ALA A 20 22.21 -0.53 30.72
CA ALA A 20 21.34 0.37 31.46
C ALA A 20 19.89 0.07 31.04
N ALA A 21 19.11 -0.51 31.96
CA ALA A 21 17.67 -0.61 31.81
C ALA A 21 17.08 0.80 31.78
N VAL A 22 16.91 1.38 30.59
CA VAL A 22 16.16 2.62 30.41
C VAL A 22 14.69 2.27 30.58
N GLN A 23 14.16 2.55 31.78
CA GLN A 23 12.73 2.50 32.01
C GLN A 23 12.08 3.63 31.18
N ALA A 24 11.31 3.29 30.15
CA ALA A 24 10.54 4.29 29.41
C ALA A 24 9.59 5.01 30.37
N ALA A 25 9.48 6.33 30.24
CA ALA A 25 8.53 7.10 31.04
C ALA A 25 7.10 6.56 30.80
N PRO A 26 6.27 6.44 31.85
CA PRO A 26 4.91 5.95 31.70
C PRO A 26 4.11 6.92 30.83
N LEU A 27 3.37 6.39 29.85
CA LEU A 27 2.45 7.19 29.04
C LEU A 27 1.28 7.66 29.89
N THR A 28 0.97 8.95 29.81
CA THR A 28 -0.31 9.45 30.27
C THR A 28 -1.43 8.94 29.36
N PHE A 29 -2.66 8.86 29.89
CA PHE A 29 -3.82 8.49 29.08
C PHE A 29 -3.97 9.36 27.83
N ARG A 30 -3.70 10.67 27.95
CA ARG A 30 -3.79 11.61 26.83
C ARG A 30 -2.79 11.29 25.73
N GLU A 31 -1.55 10.98 26.09
CA GLU A 31 -0.51 10.59 25.11
C GLU A 31 -0.85 9.26 24.45
N ALA A 32 -1.30 8.27 25.23
CA ALA A 32 -1.71 6.98 24.70
C ALA A 32 -2.89 7.12 23.71
N LEU A 33 -3.89 7.95 24.04
CA LEU A 33 -5.03 8.21 23.16
C LEU A 33 -4.60 8.93 21.87
N ASP A 34 -3.76 9.94 21.98
CA ASP A 34 -3.26 10.70 20.84
C ASP A 34 -2.43 9.81 19.89
N ILE A 35 -1.58 8.93 20.44
CA ILE A 35 -0.86 7.92 19.67
C ILE A 35 -1.83 6.96 18.99
N ALA A 36 -2.85 6.47 19.70
CA ALA A 36 -3.84 5.55 19.15
C ALA A 36 -4.64 6.20 18.01
N CYS A 37 -5.14 7.44 18.19
CA CYS A 37 -5.87 8.14 17.15
C CYS A 37 -5.03 8.39 15.89
N ARG A 38 -3.71 8.59 16.02
CA ARG A 38 -2.82 8.80 14.87
C ARG A 38 -2.37 7.52 14.19
N ASN A 39 -2.21 6.43 14.93
CA ASN A 39 -1.51 5.23 14.44
C ASN A 39 -2.37 3.97 14.42
N ASN A 40 -3.65 4.02 14.83
CA ASN A 40 -4.51 2.85 14.81
C ASN A 40 -4.88 2.47 13.36
N PRO A 41 -4.45 1.30 12.86
CA PRO A 41 -4.74 0.88 11.48
C PRO A 41 -6.22 0.56 11.25
N GLU A 42 -6.96 0.12 12.26
CA GLU A 42 -8.40 -0.11 12.14
C GLU A 42 -9.15 1.21 11.96
N LEU A 43 -8.76 2.25 12.72
CA LEU A 43 -9.33 3.59 12.55
C LEU A 43 -9.06 4.14 11.15
N GLN A 44 -7.82 4.00 10.65
CA GLN A 44 -7.49 4.41 9.29
C GLN A 44 -8.31 3.64 8.24
N ALA A 45 -8.49 2.33 8.41
CA ALA A 45 -9.30 1.53 7.51
C ALA A 45 -10.77 1.98 7.47
N GLU A 46 -11.36 2.36 8.61
CA GLU A 46 -12.72 2.91 8.64
C GLU A 46 -12.81 4.29 7.96
N MET A 47 -11.77 5.13 8.11
CA MET A 47 -11.69 6.41 7.39
C MET A 47 -11.60 6.21 5.88
N ASP A 48 -10.81 5.24 5.42
CA ASP A 48 -10.67 4.89 4.00
C ASP A 48 -11.98 4.33 3.43
N LYS A 49 -12.69 3.47 4.18
CA LYS A 49 -14.03 3.01 3.81
C LYS A 49 -14.99 4.18 3.65
N ALA A 50 -15.01 5.12 4.59
CA ALA A 50 -15.86 6.30 4.48
C ALA A 50 -15.53 7.14 3.24
N GLN A 51 -14.24 7.25 2.88
CA GLN A 51 -13.81 7.96 1.67
C GLN A 51 -14.22 7.22 0.40
N ALA A 52 -14.08 5.89 0.35
CA ALA A 52 -14.53 5.08 -0.77
C ALA A 52 -16.04 5.19 -0.98
N MET A 53 -16.83 5.14 0.10
CA MET A 53 -18.28 5.31 0.04
C MET A 53 -18.70 6.70 -0.44
N ARG A 54 -17.97 7.76 -0.05
CA ARG A 54 -18.18 9.10 -0.62
C ARG A 54 -17.92 9.11 -2.13
N GLY A 55 -16.85 8.47 -2.59
CA GLY A 55 -16.57 8.33 -4.02
C GLY A 55 -17.69 7.58 -4.76
N ALA A 56 -18.17 6.47 -4.20
CA ALA A 56 -19.28 5.71 -4.76
C ALA A 56 -20.59 6.52 -4.83
N PHE A 57 -20.89 7.31 -3.79
CA PHE A 57 -22.04 8.22 -3.78
C PHE A 57 -21.94 9.31 -4.85
N ILE A 58 -20.76 9.89 -5.06
CA ILE A 58 -20.56 10.87 -6.14
C ILE A 58 -20.78 10.19 -7.49
N GLN A 59 -20.16 9.02 -7.70
CA GLN A 59 -20.25 8.31 -8.98
C GLN A 59 -21.67 7.82 -9.30
N SER A 60 -22.48 7.50 -8.29
CA SER A 60 -23.88 7.11 -8.51
C SER A 60 -24.78 8.26 -8.98
N GLY A 61 -24.34 9.51 -8.80
CA GLY A 61 -25.02 10.70 -9.34
C GLY A 61 -24.58 11.10 -10.73
N LEU A 62 -23.56 10.46 -11.31
CA LEU A 62 -23.03 10.79 -12.63
C LEU A 62 -23.52 9.79 -13.69
N TYR A 63 -23.66 10.24 -14.93
CA TYR A 63 -23.84 9.33 -16.06
C TYR A 63 -22.62 8.42 -16.21
N PRO A 64 -22.79 7.16 -16.64
CA PRO A 64 -21.68 6.28 -16.97
C PRO A 64 -20.74 6.94 -18.00
N ASN A 65 -19.44 6.76 -17.83
CA ASN A 65 -18.44 7.28 -18.76
C ASN A 65 -18.62 6.60 -20.14
N PRO A 66 -18.77 7.37 -21.24
CA PRO A 66 -18.81 6.80 -22.57
C PRO A 66 -17.49 6.12 -22.89
N GLN A 67 -17.55 4.98 -23.57
CA GLN A 67 -16.38 4.23 -24.02
C GLN A 67 -16.25 4.36 -25.54
N LEU A 68 -15.08 4.77 -26.01
CA LEU A 68 -14.70 4.74 -27.42
C LEU A 68 -13.82 3.52 -27.67
N THR A 69 -14.23 2.67 -28.61
CA THR A 69 -13.49 1.48 -29.02
C THR A 69 -13.14 1.59 -30.49
N LEU A 70 -11.89 1.24 -30.84
CA LEU A 70 -11.44 1.08 -32.21
C LEU A 70 -10.98 -0.37 -32.39
N THR A 71 -11.63 -1.09 -33.28
CA THR A 71 -11.33 -2.49 -33.60
C THR A 71 -10.88 -2.58 -35.04
N ALA A 72 -9.78 -3.28 -35.29
CA ALA A 72 -9.35 -3.65 -36.63
C ALA A 72 -9.42 -5.18 -36.77
N GLU A 73 -10.13 -5.67 -37.78
CA GLU A 73 -10.37 -7.10 -38.02
C GLU A 73 -9.85 -7.49 -39.40
N ASN A 74 -9.56 -8.78 -39.60
CA ASN A 74 -9.09 -9.35 -40.88
C ASN A 74 -7.80 -8.73 -41.47
N PHE A 75 -7.04 -7.96 -40.68
CA PHE A 75 -5.78 -7.36 -41.12
C PHE A 75 -4.71 -8.45 -41.34
N GLY A 76 -4.23 -8.60 -42.58
CA GLY A 76 -3.17 -9.56 -42.91
C GLY A 76 -3.60 -11.02 -42.84
N GLY A 77 -4.88 -11.31 -43.14
CA GLY A 77 -5.45 -12.66 -43.07
C GLY A 77 -4.88 -13.65 -44.11
N SER A 78 -5.44 -14.86 -44.12
CA SER A 78 -5.07 -15.92 -45.09
C SER A 78 -6.33 -16.62 -45.63
N GLY A 79 -6.19 -17.43 -46.68
CA GLY A 79 -7.34 -18.05 -47.36
C GLY A 79 -8.24 -16.99 -48.01
N SER A 80 -9.55 -17.03 -47.76
CA SER A 80 -10.51 -16.06 -48.31
C SER A 80 -10.33 -14.61 -47.82
N TYR A 81 -9.56 -14.40 -46.74
CA TYR A 81 -9.25 -13.08 -46.18
C TYR A 81 -7.77 -12.71 -46.38
N SER A 82 -7.12 -13.23 -47.43
CA SER A 82 -5.70 -12.97 -47.69
C SER A 82 -5.40 -11.48 -47.87
N SER A 83 -4.20 -11.05 -47.47
CA SER A 83 -3.72 -9.68 -47.66
C SER A 83 -4.53 -8.64 -46.84
N TYR A 84 -4.88 -7.51 -47.44
CA TYR A 84 -5.58 -6.41 -46.77
C TYR A 84 -6.94 -6.08 -47.40
N GLU A 85 -7.34 -6.78 -48.47
CA GLU A 85 -8.59 -6.47 -49.17
C GLU A 85 -9.85 -6.68 -48.31
N ALA A 86 -9.76 -7.52 -47.27
CA ALA A 86 -10.86 -7.80 -46.37
C ALA A 86 -10.69 -7.17 -44.98
N ALA A 87 -9.71 -6.28 -44.79
CA ALA A 87 -9.48 -5.61 -43.51
C ALA A 87 -10.65 -4.69 -43.16
N GLU A 88 -11.16 -4.81 -41.94
CA GLU A 88 -12.25 -3.99 -41.44
C GLU A 88 -11.75 -3.12 -40.29
N THR A 89 -12.26 -1.89 -40.20
CA THR A 89 -11.99 -0.99 -39.07
C THR A 89 -13.31 -0.44 -38.57
N THR A 90 -13.59 -0.73 -37.30
CA THR A 90 -14.83 -0.34 -36.63
C THR A 90 -14.50 0.60 -35.49
N ALA A 91 -15.03 1.82 -35.55
CA ALA A 91 -15.04 2.74 -34.42
C ALA A 91 -16.45 2.71 -33.78
N SER A 92 -16.52 2.47 -32.48
CA SER A 92 -17.80 2.43 -31.75
C SER A 92 -17.75 3.28 -30.49
N ILE A 93 -18.87 3.92 -30.18
CA ILE A 93 -19.08 4.64 -28.92
C ILE A 93 -20.21 3.94 -28.18
N THR A 94 -19.96 3.53 -26.94
CA THR A 94 -20.95 2.89 -26.08
C THR A 94 -21.18 3.72 -24.83
N GLN A 95 -22.44 3.95 -24.49
CA GLN A 95 -22.83 4.48 -23.18
C GLN A 95 -23.87 3.53 -22.56
N PRO A 96 -23.59 2.99 -21.35
CA PRO A 96 -24.54 2.17 -20.58
C PRO A 96 -25.83 2.90 -20.21
#